data_AF-A0A953M7R5-F1
#
_entry.id   AF-A0A953M7R5-F1
#
_cell.length_a   1.000
_cell.length_b   1.000
_cell.length_c   1.000
_cell.angle_alpha   90.00
_cell.angle_beta   90.00
_cell.angle_gamma   90.00
#
_symmetry.space_group_name_H-M   'P 1'
#
loop_
_entity.id
_entity.type
_entity.pdbx_description
1 polymer ?
#
loop_
_entity_poly.entity_id
_entity_poly.type
_entity_poly.pdbx_seq_one_letter_code
_entity_poly.pdbx_strand_id
1 'polypeptide(L)'
;GRISVVQGGAVVRSWNQPNTAMPVAVMNTVRTYVQYSTSGDGSEYQLDGTPTGTTYPYQGESNTGQSIDGGTDGEYNYLAGWNNGNIWRYDTDWKNPQVLFPVSGPTGVTYDSASGHLWVISFSNQNVTEYDMSGNAISSFRYSTSSTWMGCLAYEASTDTLWATDFANGDLYQFSKSGAVLQRIAVPAIAGYAWGGEFAFNSGPPTPRCIYQVSKVKNKANQCGRVCDVCPYVRGDLVCTIECGSANDCASRLRGFNACANGGACKVSADLVGCDVPPQNCKRCR
;
A
#
# COMPACT_ATOMS: atom_id res chain seq x y z
N GLY A 1 -8.10 22.74 4.69
CA GLY A 1 -8.50 21.33 4.62
C GLY A 1 -8.34 20.77 6.01
N ARG A 2 -8.70 19.51 6.20
CA ARG A 2 -8.44 18.80 7.45
C ARG A 2 -7.83 17.45 7.13
N ILE A 3 -6.88 16.99 7.93
CA ILE A 3 -6.48 15.57 7.97
C ILE A 3 -7.13 14.97 9.21
N SER A 4 -7.71 13.78 9.05
CA SER A 4 -8.41 13.08 10.13
C SER A 4 -7.83 11.67 10.27
N VAL A 5 -7.50 11.27 11.49
CA VAL A 5 -7.14 9.89 11.82
C VAL A 5 -8.39 9.20 12.32
N VAL A 6 -8.77 8.11 11.66
CA VAL A 6 -9.98 7.35 11.95
C VAL A 6 -9.61 6.01 12.57
N GLN A 7 -10.26 5.66 13.67
CA GLN A 7 -10.11 4.36 14.33
C GLN A 7 -11.45 3.93 14.91
N GLY A 8 -11.86 2.68 14.67
CA GLY A 8 -13.10 2.12 15.23
C GLY A 8 -14.36 2.90 14.90
N GLY A 9 -14.39 3.60 13.76
CA GLY A 9 -15.53 4.42 13.33
C GLY A 9 -15.58 5.85 13.89
N ALA A 10 -14.55 6.28 14.62
CA ALA A 10 -14.44 7.63 15.16
C ALA A 10 -13.21 8.35 14.62
N VAL A 11 -13.31 9.67 14.46
CA VAL A 11 -12.15 10.54 14.28
C VAL A 11 -11.47 10.70 15.63
N VAL A 12 -10.34 10.04 15.83
CA VAL A 12 -9.58 10.07 17.11
C VAL A 12 -8.56 11.20 17.16
N ARG A 13 -8.23 11.76 16.00
CA ARG A 13 -7.32 12.91 15.88
C ARG A 13 -7.64 13.67 14.61
N SER A 14 -7.44 14.98 14.61
CA SER A 14 -7.45 15.76 13.39
C SER A 14 -6.60 17.01 13.52
N TRP A 15 -6.14 17.53 12.39
CA TRP A 15 -5.44 18.80 12.32
C TRP A 15 -5.74 19.51 11.00
N ASN A 16 -5.50 20.82 11.02
CA ASN A 16 -5.70 21.65 9.85
C ASN A 16 -4.56 21.46 8.85
N GLN A 17 -4.91 21.47 7.58
CA GLN A 17 -3.99 21.55 6.45
C GLN A 17 -4.46 22.65 5.49
N PRO A 18 -3.66 23.09 4.50
CA PRO A 18 -4.16 23.93 3.43
C PRO A 18 -5.45 23.35 2.80
N ASN A 19 -6.39 24.20 2.37
CA ASN A 19 -7.59 23.74 1.62
C ASN A 19 -7.24 23.14 0.26
N THR A 20 -5.98 23.27 -0.13
CA THR A 20 -5.44 22.97 -1.43
C THR A 20 -4.65 21.67 -1.45
N ALA A 21 -4.61 20.92 -0.34
CA ALA A 21 -3.84 19.68 -0.23
C ALA A 21 -4.78 18.47 -0.05
N MET A 22 -4.61 17.44 -0.89
CA MET A 22 -5.49 16.26 -0.92
C MET A 22 -4.75 14.93 -1.03
N PRO A 23 -3.90 14.66 -2.05
CA PRO A 23 -3.12 13.43 -2.08
C PRO A 23 -2.34 13.29 -0.79
N VAL A 24 -2.33 12.10 -0.22
CA VAL A 24 -1.68 11.81 1.04
C VAL A 24 -0.78 10.60 0.87
N ALA A 25 0.48 10.74 1.21
CA ALA A 25 1.42 9.64 1.34
C ALA A 25 1.84 9.57 2.80
N VAL A 26 1.77 8.38 3.40
CA VAL A 26 1.99 8.23 4.83
C VAL A 26 3.08 7.17 5.04
N MET A 27 4.13 7.54 5.79
CA MET A 27 5.20 6.64 6.25
C MET A 27 5.50 6.93 7.73
N ASN A 28 6.71 7.42 8.03
CA ASN A 28 7.09 8.00 9.32
C ASN A 28 6.54 9.43 9.50
N THR A 29 6.14 10.07 8.41
CA THR A 29 5.45 11.37 8.36
C THR A 29 4.23 11.26 7.46
N VAL A 30 3.30 12.19 7.62
CA VAL A 30 2.17 12.43 6.72
C VAL A 30 2.57 13.52 5.74
N ARG A 31 2.59 13.20 4.45
CA ARG A 31 2.98 14.13 3.39
C ARG A 31 1.80 14.34 2.47
N THR A 32 1.37 15.58 2.33
CA THR A 32 0.33 15.92 1.39
C THR A 32 0.86 16.65 0.19
N TYR A 33 0.15 16.56 -0.93
CA TYR A 33 0.50 17.28 -2.15
C TYR A 33 -0.67 18.15 -2.61
N VAL A 34 -0.40 19.01 -3.59
CA VAL A 34 -1.37 19.99 -4.10
C VAL A 34 -2.50 19.32 -4.89
N GLN A 35 -3.71 19.82 -4.70
CA GLN A 35 -4.92 19.41 -5.41
C GLN A 35 -4.94 19.97 -6.84
N TYR A 36 -4.69 21.27 -7.00
CA TYR A 36 -4.67 21.96 -8.29
C TYR A 36 -3.32 22.65 -8.49
N SER A 37 -2.95 22.86 -9.76
CA SER A 37 -1.74 23.58 -10.15
C SER A 37 -1.68 25.03 -9.67
N THR A 38 -2.84 25.62 -9.35
CA THR A 38 -2.96 26.99 -8.83
C THR A 38 -3.11 27.03 -7.31
N SER A 39 -3.13 25.87 -6.64
CA SER A 39 -3.58 25.75 -5.26
C SER A 39 -2.40 25.49 -4.32
N GLY A 40 -1.82 26.56 -3.77
CA GLY A 40 -0.86 26.52 -2.65
C GLY A 40 0.24 25.44 -2.76
N ASP A 41 0.76 25.04 -1.59
CA ASP A 41 1.72 23.94 -1.46
C ASP A 41 1.09 22.79 -0.67
N GLY A 42 1.59 21.57 -0.89
CA GLY A 42 1.46 20.46 0.03
C GLY A 42 2.27 20.69 1.31
N SER A 43 2.08 19.86 2.33
CA SER A 43 2.79 20.01 3.60
C SER A 43 3.11 18.69 4.25
N GLU A 44 4.10 18.70 5.14
CA GLU A 44 4.47 17.54 5.93
C GLU A 44 4.14 17.73 7.42
N TYR A 45 3.68 16.64 8.02
CA TYR A 45 3.34 16.53 9.43
C TYR A 45 3.97 15.28 10.01
N GLN A 46 4.32 15.31 11.29
CA GLN A 46 4.50 14.10 12.08
C GLN A 46 3.18 13.31 12.14
N LEU A 47 3.22 12.02 12.47
CA LEU A 47 2.01 11.19 12.56
C LEU A 47 0.99 11.67 13.60
N ASP A 48 1.43 12.49 14.56
CA ASP A 48 0.56 13.14 15.53
C ASP A 48 -0.11 14.43 15.02
N GLY A 49 0.22 14.88 13.80
CA GLY A 49 -0.29 16.09 13.18
C GLY A 49 0.58 17.34 13.42
N THR A 50 1.71 17.23 14.12
CA THR A 50 2.63 18.34 14.32
C THR A 50 3.30 18.73 12.99
N PRO A 51 3.19 19.97 12.50
CA PRO A 51 3.86 20.38 11.27
C PRO A 51 5.38 20.25 11.39
N THR A 52 6.05 19.72 10.36
CA THR A 52 7.53 19.65 10.33
C THR A 52 8.16 20.94 9.82
N GLY A 53 7.36 21.78 9.15
CA GLY A 53 7.81 22.98 8.44
C GLY A 53 8.16 22.72 6.97
N THR A 54 8.22 21.46 6.53
CA THR A 54 8.43 21.10 5.12
C THR A 54 7.15 21.36 4.32
N THR A 55 7.30 22.01 3.17
CA THR A 55 6.23 22.18 2.16
C THR A 55 6.63 21.56 0.83
N TYR A 56 5.62 21.19 0.04
CA TYR A 56 5.79 20.53 -1.26
C TYR A 56 5.12 21.38 -2.34
N PRO A 57 5.86 22.25 -3.03
CA PRO A 57 5.29 23.09 -4.07
C PRO A 57 4.89 22.26 -5.28
N TYR A 58 3.95 22.77 -6.05
CA TYR A 58 3.57 22.19 -7.34
C TYR A 58 4.79 22.10 -8.28
N GLN A 59 4.98 20.95 -8.95
CA GLN A 59 6.17 20.67 -9.77
C GLN A 59 6.00 21.02 -11.26
N GLY A 60 4.90 21.68 -11.65
CA GLY A 60 4.71 22.14 -13.03
C GLY A 60 4.29 21.03 -14.01
N GLU A 61 3.93 19.85 -13.52
CA GLU A 61 3.41 18.74 -14.31
C GLU A 61 2.14 19.17 -15.06
N SER A 62 2.18 19.20 -16.38
CA SER A 62 1.12 19.77 -17.20
C SER A 62 -0.24 19.13 -16.89
N ASN A 63 -1.12 19.93 -16.31
CA ASN A 63 -2.55 19.66 -16.21
C ASN A 63 -2.89 18.27 -15.61
N THR A 64 -2.39 17.96 -14.40
CA THR A 64 -3.06 16.96 -13.52
C THR A 64 -4.55 17.26 -13.39
N GLY A 65 -4.89 18.54 -13.57
CA GLY A 65 -6.20 19.11 -13.34
C GLY A 65 -6.45 19.06 -11.85
N GLN A 66 -6.98 17.94 -11.37
CA GLN A 66 -7.22 17.71 -9.94
C GLN A 66 -6.51 16.44 -9.47
N SER A 67 -5.53 16.60 -8.59
CA SER A 67 -4.93 15.51 -7.81
C SER A 67 -5.87 15.14 -6.67
N ILE A 68 -6.32 13.89 -6.63
CA ILE A 68 -7.36 13.46 -5.68
C ILE A 68 -6.77 12.73 -4.49
N ASP A 69 -5.95 11.73 -4.77
CA ASP A 69 -5.47 10.77 -3.79
C ASP A 69 -4.00 10.46 -4.05
N GLY A 70 -3.35 9.88 -3.04
CA GLY A 70 -1.99 9.41 -3.15
C GLY A 70 -1.71 8.20 -2.28
N GLY A 71 -0.53 7.64 -2.49
CA GLY A 71 -0.02 6.51 -1.72
C GLY A 71 1.50 6.46 -1.84
N THR A 72 2.14 5.48 -1.21
CA THR A 72 3.61 5.32 -1.30
C THR A 72 4.03 3.89 -1.10
N ASP A 73 5.12 3.49 -1.76
CA ASP A 73 5.84 2.23 -1.53
C ASP A 73 7.11 2.41 -0.69
N GLY A 74 7.29 3.60 -0.11
CA GLY A 74 8.46 3.98 0.66
C GLY A 74 9.66 4.47 -0.17
N GLU A 75 9.69 4.24 -1.48
CA GLU A 75 10.72 4.74 -2.40
C GLU A 75 10.18 5.89 -3.26
N TYR A 76 8.91 5.83 -3.64
CA TYR A 76 8.18 6.79 -4.44
C TYR A 76 6.81 7.12 -3.83
N ASN A 77 6.28 8.28 -4.19
CA ASN A 77 4.88 8.62 -3.97
C ASN A 77 4.09 8.41 -5.26
N TYR A 78 2.85 7.96 -5.11
CA TYR A 78 1.90 7.76 -6.21
C TYR A 78 0.76 8.74 -6.09
N LEU A 79 0.18 9.13 -7.23
CA LEU A 79 -0.90 10.10 -7.27
C LEU A 79 -1.93 9.77 -8.35
N ALA A 80 -3.20 9.86 -7.99
CA ALA A 80 -4.33 9.75 -8.89
C ALA A 80 -4.72 11.12 -9.46
N GLY A 81 -4.47 11.34 -10.75
CA GLY A 81 -4.84 12.56 -11.48
C GLY A 81 -6.21 12.42 -12.15
N TRP A 82 -7.24 13.04 -11.57
CA TRP A 82 -8.63 12.86 -11.99
C TRP A 82 -8.91 13.31 -13.43
N ASN A 83 -8.53 14.54 -13.78
CA ASN A 83 -8.93 15.14 -15.05
C ASN A 83 -8.14 14.60 -16.24
N ASN A 84 -6.86 14.28 -16.06
CA ASN A 84 -6.02 13.73 -17.13
C ASN A 84 -6.04 12.19 -17.17
N GLY A 85 -6.58 11.55 -16.13
CA GLY A 85 -6.65 10.11 -16.02
C GLY A 85 -5.29 9.45 -15.79
N ASN A 86 -4.26 10.17 -15.39
CA ASN A 86 -2.94 9.56 -15.21
C ASN A 86 -2.72 9.14 -13.76
N ILE A 87 -2.11 7.97 -13.58
CA ILE A 87 -1.37 7.62 -12.37
C ILE A 87 0.04 8.16 -12.51
N TRP A 88 0.46 8.94 -11.53
CA TRP A 88 1.78 9.56 -11.50
C TRP A 88 2.66 8.90 -10.45
N ARG A 89 3.97 8.93 -10.69
CA ARG A 89 5.02 8.62 -9.74
C ARG A 89 5.84 9.87 -9.47
N TYR A 90 6.19 10.08 -8.21
CA TYR A 90 7.06 11.15 -7.73
C TYR A 90 8.13 10.55 -6.83
N ASP A 91 9.21 11.28 -6.63
CA ASP A 91 10.08 11.04 -5.48
C ASP A 91 9.28 11.24 -4.17
N THR A 92 9.82 10.71 -3.07
CA THR A 92 9.15 10.74 -1.76
C THR A 92 8.93 12.14 -1.18
N ASP A 93 9.61 13.15 -1.73
CA ASP A 93 9.43 14.58 -1.44
C ASP A 93 8.54 15.30 -2.49
N TRP A 94 7.74 14.53 -3.24
CA TRP A 94 6.84 15.02 -4.29
C TRP A 94 7.53 15.76 -5.43
N LYS A 95 8.81 15.48 -5.70
CA LYS A 95 9.53 16.00 -6.87
C LYS A 95 9.56 15.02 -8.03
N ASN A 96 10.06 15.50 -9.17
CA ASN A 96 10.33 14.71 -10.36
C ASN A 96 9.12 13.89 -10.85
N PRO A 97 7.96 14.54 -11.13
CA PRO A 97 6.76 13.87 -11.62
C PRO A 97 7.05 13.06 -12.89
N GLN A 98 6.57 11.83 -12.91
CA GLN A 98 6.54 10.97 -14.09
C GLN A 98 5.16 10.34 -14.24
N VAL A 99 4.61 10.37 -15.45
CA VAL A 99 3.42 9.57 -15.76
C VAL A 99 3.82 8.11 -15.72
N LEU A 100 3.15 7.32 -14.88
CA LEU A 100 3.38 5.88 -14.80
C LEU A 100 2.53 5.17 -15.85
N PHE A 101 1.21 5.38 -15.82
CA PHE A 101 0.27 4.89 -16.84
C PHE A 101 -1.09 5.61 -16.76
N PRO A 102 -1.88 5.61 -17.86
CA PRO A 102 -3.23 6.17 -17.88
C PRO A 102 -4.30 5.17 -17.40
N VAL A 103 -5.36 5.70 -16.80
CA VAL A 103 -6.57 5.04 -16.30
C VAL A 103 -7.78 5.97 -16.51
N SER A 104 -9.00 5.44 -16.49
CA SER A 104 -10.22 6.27 -16.67
C SER A 104 -10.73 6.78 -15.33
N GLY A 105 -10.76 8.09 -15.12
CA GLY A 105 -11.37 8.75 -13.95
C GLY A 105 -10.94 8.19 -12.58
N PRO A 106 -9.62 8.18 -12.26
CA PRO A 106 -9.14 7.63 -10.99
C PRO A 106 -9.52 8.54 -9.83
N THR A 107 -10.12 7.96 -8.78
CA THR A 107 -10.48 8.65 -7.54
C THR A 107 -9.71 8.18 -6.32
N GLY A 108 -8.86 7.17 -6.49
CA GLY A 108 -7.97 6.70 -5.44
C GLY A 108 -6.88 5.77 -5.96
N VAL A 109 -5.74 5.76 -5.29
CA VAL A 109 -4.59 4.91 -5.61
C VAL A 109 -3.87 4.51 -4.33
N THR A 110 -3.52 3.23 -4.22
CA THR A 110 -2.71 2.72 -3.11
C THR A 110 -1.75 1.64 -3.60
N TYR A 111 -0.69 1.40 -2.83
CA TYR A 111 0.31 0.38 -3.13
C TYR A 111 0.09 -0.87 -2.27
N ASP A 112 -0.09 -2.01 -2.94
CA ASP A 112 -0.15 -3.32 -2.29
C ASP A 112 1.28 -3.84 -2.10
N SER A 113 1.77 -3.77 -0.86
CA SER A 113 3.12 -4.21 -0.52
C SER A 113 3.34 -5.71 -0.62
N ALA A 114 2.26 -6.52 -0.64
CA ALA A 114 2.36 -7.97 -0.77
C ALA A 114 2.63 -8.38 -2.22
N SER A 115 1.95 -7.76 -3.18
CA SER A 115 2.15 -8.05 -4.62
C SER A 115 3.19 -7.15 -5.29
N GLY A 116 3.40 -5.94 -4.76
CA GLY A 116 4.21 -4.91 -5.40
C GLY A 116 3.49 -4.19 -6.56
N HIS A 117 2.16 -4.18 -6.51
CA HIS A 117 1.28 -3.60 -7.53
C HIS A 117 0.57 -2.36 -6.99
N LEU A 118 -0.07 -1.61 -7.89
CA LEU A 118 -0.97 -0.52 -7.53
C LEU A 118 -2.43 -0.97 -7.66
N TRP A 119 -3.23 -0.64 -6.65
CA TRP A 119 -4.68 -0.69 -6.79
C TRP A 119 -5.20 0.71 -7.07
N VAL A 120 -6.14 0.80 -8.01
CA VAL A 120 -6.75 2.07 -8.42
C VAL A 120 -8.26 1.90 -8.42
N ILE A 121 -8.95 2.83 -7.75
CA ILE A 121 -10.41 2.93 -7.81
C ILE A 121 -10.79 3.99 -8.84
N SER A 122 -11.79 3.67 -9.66
CA SER A 122 -12.30 4.54 -10.71
C SER A 122 -13.78 4.83 -10.51
N PHE A 123 -14.11 6.11 -10.59
CA PHE A 123 -15.51 6.56 -10.63
C PHE A 123 -16.16 6.23 -11.97
N SER A 124 -15.44 6.44 -13.08
CA SER A 124 -16.01 6.36 -14.43
C SER A 124 -16.53 4.96 -14.78
N ASN A 125 -15.90 3.91 -14.25
CA ASN A 125 -16.29 2.52 -14.54
C ASN A 125 -16.79 1.74 -13.31
N GLN A 126 -16.78 2.35 -12.12
CA GLN A 126 -17.16 1.75 -10.84
C GLN A 126 -16.37 0.49 -10.48
N ASN A 127 -15.09 0.46 -10.84
CA ASN A 127 -14.20 -0.66 -10.54
C ASN A 127 -13.07 -0.25 -9.60
N VAL A 128 -12.60 -1.23 -8.84
CA VAL A 128 -11.25 -1.25 -8.29
C VAL A 128 -10.44 -2.24 -9.11
N THR A 129 -9.30 -1.80 -9.64
CA THR A 129 -8.45 -2.58 -10.54
C THR A 129 -7.03 -2.63 -10.00
N GLU A 130 -6.45 -3.82 -9.99
CA GLU A 130 -5.03 -4.04 -9.73
C GLU A 130 -4.25 -3.87 -11.03
N TYR A 131 -3.19 -3.07 -10.96
CA TYR A 131 -2.27 -2.83 -12.06
C TYR A 131 -0.85 -3.20 -11.64
N ASP A 132 -0.14 -3.91 -12.51
CA ASP A 132 1.31 -3.97 -12.36
C ASP A 132 1.95 -2.58 -12.55
N MET A 133 3.23 -2.44 -12.21
CA MET A 133 3.94 -1.15 -12.32
C MET A 133 4.16 -0.69 -13.78
N SER A 134 3.84 -1.52 -14.78
CA SER A 134 3.83 -1.16 -16.20
C SER A 134 2.45 -0.69 -16.68
N GLY A 135 1.43 -0.72 -15.83
CA GLY A 135 0.05 -0.34 -16.15
C GLY A 135 -0.79 -1.46 -16.76
N ASN A 136 -0.35 -2.72 -16.73
CA ASN A 136 -1.20 -3.83 -17.16
C ASN A 136 -2.20 -4.19 -16.06
N ALA A 137 -3.48 -4.25 -16.39
CA ALA A 137 -4.51 -4.70 -15.47
C ALA A 137 -4.37 -6.20 -15.19
N ILE A 138 -4.23 -6.56 -13.92
CA ILE A 138 -4.05 -7.94 -13.44
C ILE A 138 -5.39 -8.54 -13.00
N SER A 139 -6.13 -7.78 -12.21
CA SER A 139 -7.42 -8.19 -11.67
C SER A 139 -8.32 -6.97 -11.47
N SER A 140 -9.63 -7.17 -11.39
CA SER A 140 -10.57 -6.09 -11.06
C SER A 140 -11.86 -6.65 -10.47
N PHE A 141 -12.54 -5.81 -9.70
CA PHE A 141 -13.91 -6.06 -9.26
C PHE A 141 -14.72 -4.77 -9.35
N ARG A 142 -16.03 -4.90 -9.57
CA ARG A 142 -16.95 -3.76 -9.42
C ARG A 142 -17.28 -3.59 -7.95
N TYR A 143 -17.19 -2.37 -7.42
CA TYR A 143 -17.73 -2.10 -6.10
C TYR A 143 -19.25 -1.87 -6.23
N SER A 144 -20.02 -2.46 -5.32
CA SER A 144 -21.47 -2.26 -5.23
C SER A 144 -21.79 -1.70 -3.86
N THR A 145 -21.73 -0.38 -3.76
CA THR A 145 -22.11 0.36 -2.55
C THR A 145 -23.31 1.25 -2.86
N SER A 146 -23.84 1.94 -1.84
CA SER A 146 -24.96 2.87 -1.99
C SER A 146 -24.66 4.10 -2.86
N SER A 147 -23.39 4.32 -3.21
CA SER A 147 -22.90 5.53 -3.87
C SER A 147 -21.99 5.16 -5.03
N THR A 148 -22.05 5.96 -6.10
CA THR A 148 -21.10 5.85 -7.21
C THR A 148 -19.80 6.61 -6.92
N TRP A 149 -19.73 7.36 -5.82
CA TRP A 149 -18.61 8.24 -5.50
C TRP A 149 -17.72 7.67 -4.40
N MET A 150 -16.94 6.65 -4.78
CA MET A 150 -15.92 6.07 -3.90
C MET A 150 -14.53 6.65 -4.20
N GLY A 151 -13.75 6.89 -3.16
CA GLY A 151 -12.37 7.40 -3.22
C GLY A 151 -11.59 7.03 -1.95
N CYS A 152 -10.45 7.71 -1.69
CA CYS A 152 -9.55 7.39 -0.57
C CYS A 152 -9.23 5.90 -0.50
N LEU A 153 -8.60 5.37 -1.56
CA LEU A 153 -8.30 3.94 -1.61
C LEU A 153 -7.03 3.70 -0.79
N ALA A 154 -7.08 2.79 0.17
CA ALA A 154 -5.95 2.47 1.03
C ALA A 154 -5.76 0.97 1.17
N TYR A 155 -4.52 0.49 1.13
CA TYR A 155 -4.19 -0.91 1.36
C TYR A 155 -3.83 -1.15 2.83
N GLU A 156 -4.48 -2.13 3.46
CA GLU A 156 -4.18 -2.58 4.82
C GLU A 156 -3.34 -3.87 4.79
N ALA A 157 -2.03 -3.73 5.04
CA ALA A 157 -1.09 -4.84 4.97
C ALA A 157 -1.30 -5.93 6.05
N SER A 158 -1.90 -5.59 7.21
CA SER A 158 -2.17 -6.57 8.29
C SER A 158 -3.21 -7.60 7.91
N THR A 159 -4.15 -7.24 7.04
CA THR A 159 -5.29 -8.10 6.65
C THR A 159 -5.29 -8.45 5.16
N ASP A 160 -4.37 -7.88 4.37
CA ASP A 160 -4.32 -8.00 2.92
C ASP A 160 -5.63 -7.57 2.24
N THR A 161 -6.16 -6.43 2.68
CA THR A 161 -7.45 -5.87 2.24
C THR A 161 -7.33 -4.45 1.74
N LEU A 162 -8.35 -4.00 1.02
CA LEU A 162 -8.47 -2.61 0.55
C LEU A 162 -9.56 -1.90 1.35
N TRP A 163 -9.32 -0.64 1.68
CA TRP A 163 -10.29 0.25 2.27
C TRP A 163 -10.61 1.38 1.31
N ALA A 164 -11.87 1.76 1.20
CA ALA A 164 -12.28 2.92 0.43
C ALA A 164 -13.43 3.63 1.12
N THR A 165 -13.52 4.94 0.92
CA THR A 165 -14.55 5.79 1.52
C THR A 165 -15.65 6.08 0.50
N ASP A 166 -16.90 5.92 0.92
CA ASP A 166 -18.04 6.55 0.25
C ASP A 166 -18.08 8.02 0.65
N PHE A 167 -17.77 8.89 -0.32
CA PHE A 167 -17.63 10.32 -0.10
C PHE A 167 -18.91 10.95 0.50
N ALA A 168 -20.09 10.50 0.08
CA ALA A 168 -21.34 11.18 0.40
C ALA A 168 -21.74 11.05 1.88
N ASN A 169 -21.49 9.88 2.48
CA ASN A 169 -21.91 9.55 3.85
C ASN A 169 -20.75 9.33 4.82
N GLY A 170 -19.50 9.25 4.32
CA GLY A 170 -18.32 9.01 5.13
C GLY A 170 -18.17 7.55 5.57
N ASP A 171 -18.88 6.61 4.95
CA ASP A 171 -18.73 5.19 5.25
C ASP A 171 -17.40 4.67 4.70
N LEU A 172 -16.66 3.96 5.55
CA LEU A 172 -15.50 3.18 5.17
C LEU A 172 -15.92 1.75 4.85
N TYR A 173 -15.55 1.28 3.66
CA TYR A 173 -15.76 -0.09 3.23
C TYR A 173 -14.42 -0.83 3.17
N GLN A 174 -14.34 -1.98 3.81
CA GLN A 174 -13.24 -2.93 3.66
C GLN A 174 -13.63 -3.97 2.62
N PHE A 175 -12.78 -4.15 1.61
CA PHE A 175 -12.92 -5.13 0.55
C PHE A 175 -11.80 -6.16 0.62
N SER A 176 -12.14 -7.42 0.34
CA SER A 176 -11.12 -8.37 -0.12
C SER A 176 -10.60 -7.92 -1.50
N LYS A 177 -9.41 -8.38 -1.90
CA LYS A 177 -8.86 -8.12 -3.25
C LYS A 177 -9.69 -8.76 -4.38
N SER A 178 -10.64 -9.63 -4.06
CA SER A 178 -11.63 -10.18 -4.99
C SER A 178 -12.95 -9.42 -5.02
N GLY A 179 -13.10 -8.35 -4.22
CA GLY A 179 -14.27 -7.47 -4.19
C GLY A 179 -15.38 -7.83 -3.22
N ALA A 180 -15.17 -8.80 -2.31
CA ALA A 180 -16.15 -9.08 -1.27
C ALA A 180 -16.08 -7.98 -0.20
N VAL A 181 -17.23 -7.39 0.17
CA VAL A 181 -17.31 -6.46 1.31
C VAL A 181 -17.17 -7.26 2.60
N LEU A 182 -16.07 -7.02 3.33
CA LEU A 182 -15.78 -7.69 4.60
C LEU A 182 -16.33 -6.90 5.78
N GLN A 183 -16.29 -5.57 5.68
CA GLN A 183 -16.74 -4.67 6.73
C GLN A 183 -17.25 -3.35 6.14
N ARG A 184 -18.21 -2.73 6.83
CA ARG A 184 -18.62 -1.34 6.65
C ARG A 184 -18.61 -0.64 8.00
N ILE A 185 -17.99 0.53 8.07
CA ILE A 185 -17.93 1.36 9.27
C ILE A 185 -18.43 2.76 8.92
N ALA A 186 -19.49 3.21 9.60
CA ALA A 186 -19.98 4.57 9.41
C ALA A 186 -19.10 5.58 10.14
N VAL A 187 -18.65 6.61 9.43
CA VAL A 187 -17.86 7.72 10.00
C VAL A 187 -18.47 9.06 9.56
N PRO A 188 -19.64 9.46 10.08
CA PRO A 188 -20.35 10.65 9.61
C PRO A 188 -19.51 11.94 9.69
N ALA A 189 -18.51 11.99 10.58
CA ALA A 189 -17.61 13.12 10.76
C ALA A 189 -16.72 13.44 9.53
N ILE A 190 -16.56 12.51 8.57
CA ILE A 190 -15.78 12.69 7.34
C ILE A 190 -16.64 12.73 6.06
N ALA A 191 -17.97 12.67 6.20
CA ALA A 191 -18.91 12.78 5.08
C ALA A 191 -18.70 14.10 4.31
N GLY A 192 -18.50 14.02 3.00
CA GLY A 192 -18.26 15.17 2.13
C GLY A 192 -16.84 15.75 2.18
N TYR A 193 -15.91 15.13 2.93
CA TYR A 193 -14.56 15.65 3.14
C TYR A 193 -13.43 14.66 2.81
N ALA A 194 -13.71 13.35 2.77
CA ALA A 194 -12.71 12.32 2.55
C ALA A 194 -12.44 12.14 1.05
N TRP A 195 -11.36 12.77 0.56
CA TRP A 195 -10.96 12.66 -0.84
C TRP A 195 -9.68 11.86 -1.09
N GLY A 196 -8.73 11.92 -0.15
CA GLY A 196 -7.57 11.04 -0.12
C GLY A 196 -7.43 10.41 1.27
N GLY A 197 -6.85 9.22 1.32
CA GLY A 197 -6.70 8.48 2.57
C GLY A 197 -5.80 7.26 2.37
N GLU A 198 -4.91 7.04 3.33
CA GLU A 198 -3.89 6.00 3.22
C GLU A 198 -3.51 5.47 4.62
N PHE A 199 -3.23 4.18 4.74
CA PHE A 199 -2.55 3.64 5.93
C PHE A 199 -1.07 4.01 5.82
N ALA A 200 -0.36 4.26 6.92
CA ALA A 200 1.08 4.46 6.73
C ALA A 200 1.75 3.19 6.23
N PHE A 201 2.49 3.38 5.15
CA PHE A 201 3.36 2.38 4.58
C PHE A 201 4.43 2.04 5.61
N ASN A 202 4.51 0.75 5.95
CA ASN A 202 5.26 0.23 7.09
C ASN A 202 4.78 0.69 8.49
N SER A 203 3.54 1.16 8.67
CA SER A 203 2.95 1.47 9.99
C SER A 203 1.77 0.59 10.40
N GLY A 204 1.66 -0.63 9.88
CA GLY A 204 1.11 -1.63 10.79
C GLY A 204 1.93 -1.55 12.08
N PRO A 205 1.36 -1.54 13.30
CA PRO A 205 2.16 -1.98 14.44
C PRO A 205 2.74 -3.31 13.97
N PRO A 206 4.07 -3.47 13.88
CA PRO A 206 4.62 -4.66 13.28
C PRO A 206 4.04 -5.85 14.02
N THR A 207 3.16 -6.61 13.37
CA THR A 207 2.53 -7.74 14.02
C THR A 207 3.62 -8.78 14.20
N PRO A 208 3.82 -9.30 15.42
CA PRO A 208 4.82 -10.34 15.61
C PRO A 208 4.52 -11.49 14.65
N ARG A 209 5.53 -11.87 13.88
CA ARG A 209 5.45 -13.00 12.95
C ARG A 209 6.47 -14.04 13.36
N CYS A 210 6.23 -15.28 12.96
CA CYS A 210 7.21 -16.32 13.15
C CYS A 210 8.43 -16.02 12.29
N ILE A 211 9.56 -15.71 12.91
CA ILE A 211 10.85 -15.41 12.28
C ILE A 211 11.71 -16.66 12.34
N TYR A 212 12.29 -17.04 11.21
CA TYR A 212 13.18 -18.18 11.06
C TYR A 212 14.50 -17.74 10.46
N GLN A 213 15.60 -18.37 10.89
CA GLN A 213 16.89 -18.17 10.25
C GLN A 213 17.23 -19.38 9.38
N VAL A 214 17.57 -19.14 8.12
CA VAL A 214 17.96 -20.18 7.17
C VAL A 214 19.21 -20.89 7.67
N SER A 215 19.07 -22.13 8.11
CA SER A 215 20.18 -22.94 8.61
C SER A 215 20.77 -23.86 7.55
N LYS A 216 20.00 -24.16 6.49
CA LYS A 216 20.48 -25.03 5.41
C LYS A 216 19.86 -24.70 4.06
N VAL A 217 20.72 -24.70 3.05
CA VAL A 217 20.35 -24.60 1.63
C VAL A 217 20.93 -25.82 0.90
N LYS A 218 20.12 -26.49 0.09
CA LYS A 218 20.54 -27.63 -0.74
C LYS A 218 20.01 -27.48 -2.15
N ASN A 219 20.91 -27.38 -3.12
CA ASN A 219 20.55 -27.43 -4.53
C ASN A 219 20.33 -28.88 -4.96
N LYS A 220 19.25 -29.12 -5.69
CA LYS A 220 18.82 -30.42 -6.19
C LYS A 220 18.71 -30.39 -7.70
N ALA A 221 19.20 -31.45 -8.33
CA ALA A 221 19.02 -31.67 -9.75
C ALA A 221 17.55 -31.98 -10.06
N ASN A 222 17.07 -31.55 -11.22
CA ASN A 222 15.83 -32.07 -11.79
C ASN A 222 16.07 -33.45 -12.45
N GLN A 223 15.01 -34.02 -13.02
CA GLN A 223 15.07 -35.31 -13.71
C GLN A 223 16.01 -35.32 -14.93
N CYS A 224 16.36 -34.15 -15.46
CA CYS A 224 17.32 -33.99 -16.55
C CYS A 224 18.77 -33.73 -16.06
N GLY A 225 19.04 -33.87 -14.76
CA GLY A 225 20.37 -33.67 -14.17
C GLY A 225 20.79 -32.21 -13.95
N ARG A 226 19.94 -31.23 -14.29
CA ARG A 226 20.25 -29.79 -14.08
C ARG A 226 20.06 -29.41 -12.63
N VAL A 227 21.15 -28.99 -11.98
CA VAL A 227 21.16 -28.50 -10.59
C VAL A 227 20.75 -27.04 -10.58
N CYS A 228 20.09 -26.61 -9.50
CA CYS A 228 19.78 -25.19 -9.29
C CYS A 228 21.07 -24.36 -9.23
N ASP A 229 21.21 -23.38 -10.13
CA ASP A 229 22.39 -22.52 -10.24
C ASP A 229 22.44 -21.46 -9.13
N VAL A 230 21.29 -20.82 -8.83
CA VAL A 230 21.18 -19.76 -7.82
C VAL A 230 19.95 -20.01 -6.95
N CYS A 231 20.17 -20.21 -5.65
CA CYS A 231 19.07 -20.24 -4.69
C CYS A 231 18.78 -18.81 -4.21
N PRO A 232 17.50 -18.38 -4.13
CA PRO A 232 17.13 -17.06 -3.61
C PRO A 232 17.40 -16.89 -2.11
N TYR A 233 17.77 -17.97 -1.43
CA TYR A 233 18.11 -18.01 -0.02
C TYR A 233 19.55 -18.48 0.17
N VAL A 234 20.24 -17.84 1.10
CA VAL A 234 21.54 -18.24 1.62
C VAL A 234 21.44 -18.51 3.12
N ARG A 235 22.43 -19.24 3.66
CA ARG A 235 22.48 -19.50 5.10
C ARG A 235 22.61 -18.17 5.85
N GLY A 236 21.81 -18.00 6.89
CA GLY A 236 21.77 -16.78 7.71
C GLY A 236 20.65 -15.81 7.33
N ASP A 237 20.04 -15.96 6.15
CA ASP A 237 18.85 -15.17 5.78
C ASP A 237 17.74 -15.35 6.82
N LEU A 238 17.02 -14.27 7.08
CA LEU A 238 15.79 -14.32 7.87
C LEU A 238 14.60 -14.57 6.94
N VAL A 239 13.68 -15.42 7.37
CA VAL A 239 12.42 -15.73 6.70
C VAL A 239 11.29 -15.58 7.69
N CYS A 240 10.27 -14.81 7.34
CA CYS A 240 9.12 -14.58 8.20
C CYS A 240 7.88 -15.19 7.57
N THR A 241 6.88 -15.54 8.37
CA THR A 241 5.65 -16.22 7.88
C THR A 241 4.39 -15.64 8.51
N ILE A 242 3.52 -16.48 9.08
CA ILE A 242 2.26 -16.10 9.71
C ILE A 242 2.49 -15.23 10.95
N GLU A 243 1.46 -14.48 11.30
CA GLU A 243 1.35 -13.80 12.58
C GLU A 243 1.36 -14.80 13.74
N CYS A 244 1.87 -14.37 14.87
CA CYS A 244 1.95 -15.17 16.09
C CYS A 244 1.72 -14.28 17.32
N GLY A 245 1.14 -14.85 18.36
CA GLY A 245 1.12 -14.23 19.69
C GLY A 245 2.34 -14.64 20.51
N SER A 246 2.94 -15.80 20.20
CA SER A 246 4.15 -16.30 20.82
C SER A 246 4.89 -17.29 19.91
N ALA A 247 6.11 -17.66 20.28
CA ALA A 247 6.88 -18.68 19.55
C ALA A 247 6.20 -20.06 19.49
N ASN A 248 5.21 -20.33 20.36
CA ASN A 248 4.47 -21.59 20.36
C ASN A 248 3.47 -21.70 19.22
N ASP A 249 3.05 -20.57 18.64
CA ASP A 249 2.16 -20.55 17.47
C ASP A 249 2.92 -20.89 16.18
N CYS A 250 4.25 -20.94 16.28
CA CYS A 250 5.16 -21.17 15.17
C CYS A 250 5.57 -22.64 15.08
N ALA A 251 5.76 -23.13 13.85
CA ALA A 251 6.50 -24.37 13.66
C ALA A 251 7.93 -24.20 14.18
N SER A 252 8.53 -25.23 14.77
CA SER A 252 9.93 -25.17 15.19
C SER A 252 10.90 -25.08 14.00
N ARG A 253 10.43 -25.44 12.80
CA ARG A 253 11.24 -25.46 11.57
C ARG A 253 10.40 -25.26 10.32
N LEU A 254 10.90 -24.43 9.42
CA LEU A 254 10.39 -24.34 8.05
C LEU A 254 11.20 -25.23 7.10
N ARG A 255 10.48 -25.86 6.17
CA ARG A 255 11.08 -26.59 5.05
C ARG A 255 10.36 -26.19 3.77
N GLY A 256 11.10 -25.63 2.82
CA GLY A 256 10.56 -25.15 1.56
C GLY A 256 11.32 -25.70 0.36
N PHE A 257 10.62 -25.75 -0.76
CA PHE A 257 11.19 -26.00 -2.07
C PHE A 257 10.94 -24.78 -2.95
N ASN A 258 11.99 -24.26 -3.58
CA ASN A 258 11.88 -23.21 -4.59
C ASN A 258 12.41 -23.78 -5.91
N ALA A 259 11.59 -23.76 -6.96
CA ALA A 259 12.05 -24.09 -8.31
C ALA A 259 13.02 -23.01 -8.79
N CYS A 260 14.06 -23.41 -9.51
CA CYS A 260 15.04 -22.48 -10.06
C CYS A 260 14.78 -22.27 -11.55
N ALA A 261 14.98 -21.04 -12.04
CA ALA A 261 14.60 -20.62 -13.40
C ALA A 261 15.19 -21.51 -14.51
N ASN A 262 16.40 -22.04 -14.31
CA ASN A 262 17.10 -22.87 -15.31
C ASN A 262 16.93 -24.40 -15.11
N GLY A 263 16.10 -24.80 -14.15
CA GLY A 263 15.89 -26.19 -13.76
C GLY A 263 16.49 -26.55 -12.39
N GLY A 264 16.09 -27.70 -11.88
CA GLY A 264 16.41 -28.12 -10.51
C GLY A 264 15.53 -27.43 -9.46
N ALA A 265 15.89 -27.61 -8.19
CA ALA A 265 15.21 -26.96 -7.08
C ALA A 265 16.18 -26.65 -5.94
N CYS A 266 15.91 -25.58 -5.21
CA CYS A 266 16.57 -25.29 -3.96
C CYS A 266 15.69 -25.72 -2.79
N LYS A 267 16.19 -26.64 -1.97
CA LYS A 267 15.56 -27.04 -0.70
C LYS A 267 16.14 -26.21 0.43
N VAL A 268 15.28 -25.46 1.10
CA VAL A 268 15.64 -24.58 2.22
C VAL A 268 15.12 -25.19 3.52
N SER A 269 15.93 -25.12 4.57
CA SER A 269 15.50 -25.38 5.94
C SER A 269 15.89 -24.18 6.80
N ALA A 270 14.94 -23.69 7.58
CA ALA A 270 15.13 -22.56 8.48
C ALA A 270 14.59 -22.92 9.85
N ASP A 271 15.33 -22.54 10.89
CA ASP A 271 15.00 -22.85 12.28
C ASP A 271 14.36 -21.61 12.92
N LEU A 272 13.34 -21.83 13.76
CA LEU A 272 12.63 -20.74 14.42
C LEU A 272 13.61 -19.95 15.31
N VAL A 273 13.62 -18.63 15.16
CA VAL A 273 14.37 -17.73 16.04
C VAL A 273 13.47 -16.94 16.98
N GLY A 274 12.19 -16.76 16.63
CA GLY A 274 11.24 -16.14 17.54
C GLY A 274 9.90 -15.79 16.91
N CYS A 275 9.04 -15.21 17.74
CA CYS A 275 7.83 -14.52 17.33
C CYS A 275 8.05 -13.04 17.66
N ASP A 276 8.33 -12.24 16.64
CA ASP A 276 8.68 -10.83 16.83
C ASP A 276 8.37 -10.02 15.58
N VAL A 277 8.45 -8.71 15.72
CA VAL A 277 8.46 -7.73 14.64
C VAL A 277 9.51 -8.12 13.60
N PRO A 278 9.12 -8.42 12.35
CA PRO A 278 10.09 -8.74 11.31
C PRO A 278 11.08 -7.59 11.07
N PRO A 279 12.39 -7.84 11.08
CA PRO A 279 13.35 -6.84 10.66
C PRO A 279 13.20 -6.57 9.15
N GLN A 280 13.57 -5.36 8.70
CA GLN A 280 13.38 -4.91 7.31
C GLN A 280 14.02 -5.84 6.25
N ASN A 281 15.04 -6.60 6.62
CA ASN A 281 15.75 -7.54 5.74
C ASN A 281 15.16 -8.97 5.75
N CYS A 282 14.07 -9.21 6.49
CA CYS A 282 13.46 -10.54 6.55
C CYS A 282 12.71 -10.85 5.24
N LYS A 283 13.05 -11.99 4.62
CA LYS A 283 12.47 -12.47 3.37
C LYS A 283 11.10 -13.11 3.63
N ARG A 284 10.16 -13.01 2.70
CA ARG A 284 8.77 -13.52 2.83
C ARG A 284 7.93 -12.90 3.97
N CYS A 285 8.27 -11.70 4.45
CA CYS A 285 7.35 -10.91 5.30
C CYS A 285 6.16 -10.33 4.53
N ARG A 286 6.19 -10.42 3.21
CA ARG A 286 5.20 -9.95 2.26
C ARG A 286 4.19 -11.05 2.04
#